data_AF-A0A7Z1AXC3-F1
#
_entry.id   AF-A0A7Z1AXC3-F1
#
_cell.length_a   1.000
_cell.length_b   1.000
_cell.length_c   1.000
_cell.angle_alpha   90.00
_cell.angle_beta   90.00
_cell.angle_gamma   90.00
#
_symmetry.space_group_name_H-M   'P 1'
#
loop_
_entity.id
_entity.type
_entity.pdbx_description
1 polymer ?
#
loop_
_entity_poly.entity_id
_entity_poly.type
_entity_poly.pdbx_seq_one_letter_code
_entity_poly.pdbx_strand_id
1 'polypeptide(L)'
;MVIAGGVTAAAAVPTDDAVPRLVQGTVVSYSEEGPAIAFVEDGGDGQPRTYPLNSRFWVDRNGAQRTDDTPACLQPDISTPRRVELTFLDVTGSRSHNFGNFPYLLSVHCLD
;
A
#
# COMPACT_ATOMS: atom_id res chain seq x y z
N MET A 1 -12.02 -56.85 13.67
CA MET A 1 -12.64 -55.53 13.85
C MET A 1 -11.53 -54.50 13.71
N VAL A 2 -11.46 -53.79 12.58
CA VAL A 2 -10.37 -52.84 12.26
C VAL A 2 -10.83 -51.45 12.67
N ILE A 3 -10.15 -50.83 13.65
CA ILE A 3 -10.36 -49.43 14.01
C ILE A 3 -9.57 -48.60 13.00
N ALA A 4 -10.22 -48.18 11.92
CA ALA A 4 -9.66 -47.20 11.00
C ALA A 4 -9.81 -45.80 11.62
N GLY A 5 -8.79 -45.37 12.35
CA GLY A 5 -8.69 -43.99 12.85
C GLY A 5 -8.49 -43.04 11.67
N GLY A 6 -9.56 -42.34 11.29
CA GLY A 6 -9.49 -41.25 10.33
C GLY A 6 -8.72 -40.08 10.93
N VAL A 7 -7.47 -39.91 10.52
CA VAL A 7 -6.73 -38.67 10.75
C VAL A 7 -7.37 -37.58 9.88
N THR A 8 -8.14 -36.69 10.50
CA THR A 8 -8.53 -35.43 9.89
C THR A 8 -7.26 -34.61 9.68
N ALA A 9 -6.72 -34.65 8.47
CA ALA A 9 -5.68 -33.71 8.05
C ALA A 9 -6.29 -32.31 8.09
N ALA A 10 -6.00 -31.56 9.15
CA ALA A 10 -6.23 -30.13 9.13
C ALA A 10 -5.39 -29.58 7.98
N ALA A 11 -6.06 -29.12 6.93
CA ALA A 11 -5.40 -28.39 5.86
C ALA A 11 -4.77 -27.16 6.51
N ALA A 12 -3.45 -27.17 6.66
CA ALA A 12 -2.69 -25.97 6.92
C ALA A 12 -2.91 -25.09 5.70
N VAL A 13 -3.84 -24.12 5.81
CA VAL A 13 -3.96 -23.05 4.83
C VAL A 13 -2.63 -22.32 4.89
N PRO A 14 -1.82 -22.32 3.81
CA PRO A 14 -0.65 -21.48 3.77
C PRO A 14 -1.18 -20.04 3.82
N THR A 15 -1.11 -19.41 4.98
CA THR A 15 -1.06 -17.95 5.03
C THR A 15 0.33 -17.61 4.57
N ASP A 16 0.55 -17.58 3.25
CA ASP A 16 1.61 -16.74 2.72
C ASP A 16 1.28 -15.35 3.25
N ASP A 17 2.01 -14.94 4.30
CA ASP A 17 1.90 -13.61 4.87
C ASP A 17 2.06 -12.66 3.68
N ALA A 18 1.00 -11.93 3.34
CA ALA A 18 1.02 -11.05 2.18
C ALA A 18 2.09 -9.99 2.44
N VAL A 19 3.27 -10.17 1.85
CA VAL A 19 4.41 -9.29 2.08
C VAL A 19 4.14 -7.97 1.36
N PRO A 20 4.04 -6.85 2.09
CA PRO A 20 3.83 -5.56 1.45
C PRO A 20 5.01 -5.21 0.55
N ARG A 21 4.71 -4.69 -0.63
CA ARG A 21 5.72 -4.19 -1.57
C ARG A 21 6.04 -2.74 -1.24
N LEU A 22 7.32 -2.46 -1.03
CA LEU A 22 7.83 -1.11 -0.80
C LEU A 22 8.29 -0.50 -2.12
N VAL A 23 7.89 0.74 -2.39
CA VAL A 23 8.20 1.44 -3.64
C VAL A 23 8.63 2.86 -3.35
N GLN A 24 9.87 3.19 -3.68
CA GLN A 24 10.40 4.54 -3.52
C GLN A 24 10.12 5.41 -4.75
N GLY A 25 9.92 6.70 -4.50
CA GLY A 25 9.63 7.63 -5.56
C GLY A 25 9.30 9.02 -5.04
N THR A 26 8.59 9.77 -5.88
CA THR A 26 8.32 11.18 -5.64
C THR A 26 6.84 11.46 -5.77
N VAL A 27 6.23 12.04 -4.75
CA VAL A 27 4.87 12.60 -4.86
C VAL A 27 4.96 13.97 -5.50
N VAL A 28 4.24 14.14 -6.61
CA VAL A 28 4.23 15.37 -7.42
C VAL A 28 2.95 16.18 -7.25
N SER A 29 1.88 15.58 -6.72
CA SER A 29 0.68 16.31 -6.28
C SER A 29 -0.13 15.50 -5.27
N TYR A 30 -0.94 16.21 -4.47
CA TYR A 30 -1.89 15.66 -3.51
C TYR A 30 -3.21 16.45 -3.60
N SER A 31 -4.35 15.76 -3.48
CA SER A 31 -5.69 16.36 -3.46
C SER A 31 -6.43 15.97 -2.19
N GLU A 32 -7.07 16.94 -1.51
CA GLU A 32 -7.87 16.71 -0.30
C GLU A 32 -9.34 16.39 -0.60
N GLU A 33 -9.92 16.89 -1.70
CA GLU A 33 -11.33 16.68 -2.04
C GLU A 33 -11.65 15.21 -2.38
N GLY A 34 -10.62 14.49 -2.84
CA GLY A 34 -10.61 13.04 -2.96
C GLY A 34 -9.21 12.55 -2.63
N PRO A 35 -8.91 12.19 -1.37
CA PRO A 35 -7.57 11.93 -0.88
C PRO A 35 -6.80 11.01 -1.82
N ALA A 36 -5.89 11.59 -2.60
CA ALA A 36 -5.13 10.87 -3.61
C ALA A 36 -3.80 11.56 -3.86
N ILE A 37 -2.78 10.76 -4.15
CA ILE A 37 -1.44 11.21 -4.50
C ILE A 37 -1.14 10.87 -5.95
N ALA A 38 -0.50 11.78 -6.68
CA ALA A 38 0.18 11.46 -7.93
C ALA A 38 1.64 11.16 -7.61
N PHE A 39 2.09 9.95 -7.94
CA PHE A 39 3.39 9.42 -7.57
C PHE A 39 4.17 8.97 -8.79
N VAL A 40 5.46 9.34 -8.85
CA VAL A 40 6.41 8.88 -9.86
C VAL A 40 7.39 7.92 -9.18
N GLU A 41 7.37 6.66 -9.62
CA GLU A 41 8.26 5.60 -9.12
C GLU A 41 9.71 5.80 -9.61
N ASP A 42 10.67 5.53 -8.74
CA ASP A 42 12.08 5.57 -9.11
C ASP A 42 12.45 4.45 -10.08
N GLY A 43 13.17 4.82 -11.15
CA GLY A 43 13.53 3.86 -12.20
C GLY A 43 12.34 3.40 -13.06
N GLY A 44 11.14 3.97 -12.84
CA GLY A 44 9.98 3.76 -13.68
C GLY A 44 10.04 4.50 -15.03
N ASP A 45 8.93 4.50 -15.75
CA ASP A 45 8.76 5.21 -17.03
C ASP A 45 8.63 6.74 -16.90
N GLY A 46 8.70 7.25 -15.67
CA GLY A 46 8.57 8.67 -15.35
C GLY A 46 7.13 9.20 -15.40
N GLN A 47 6.13 8.37 -15.70
CA GLN A 47 4.74 8.79 -15.72
C GLN A 47 4.13 8.74 -14.31
N PRO A 48 3.49 9.83 -13.85
CA PRO A 48 2.80 9.82 -12.57
C PRO A 48 1.64 8.83 -12.57
N ARG A 49 1.52 8.04 -11.50
CA ARG A 49 0.37 7.18 -11.22
C ARG A 49 -0.38 7.71 -10.02
N THR A 50 -1.71 7.74 -10.13
CA THR A 50 -2.57 8.23 -9.06
C THR A 50 -3.00 7.08 -8.16
N TYR A 51 -2.78 7.23 -6.86
CA TYR A 51 -3.21 6.27 -5.84
C TYR A 51 -4.11 6.95 -4.82
N PRO A 52 -5.28 6.35 -4.49
CA PRO A 52 -6.11 6.86 -3.41
C PRO A 52 -5.42 6.65 -2.06
N LEU A 53 -5.39 7.69 -1.24
CA LEU A 53 -4.88 7.67 0.12
C LEU A 53 -6.01 7.27 1.09
N ASN A 54 -6.33 5.97 1.09
CA ASN A 54 -7.41 5.43 1.92
C ASN A 54 -6.96 5.09 3.35
N SER A 55 -5.66 4.91 3.55
CA SER A 55 -5.07 4.57 4.83
C SER A 55 -4.72 5.82 5.64
N ARG A 56 -4.94 5.76 6.95
CA ARG A 56 -4.49 6.78 7.91
C ARG A 56 -3.10 6.49 8.47
N PHE A 57 -2.51 5.35 8.11
CA PHE A 57 -1.19 4.94 8.58
C PHE A 57 -0.11 5.60 7.73
N TRP A 58 0.82 6.26 8.38
CA TRP A 58 2.01 6.80 7.72
C TRP A 58 3.21 6.78 8.66
N VAL A 59 4.40 6.91 8.08
CA VAL A 59 5.66 6.91 8.81
C VAL A 59 6.31 8.25 8.58
N ASP A 60 6.63 8.96 9.67
CA ASP A 60 7.31 10.24 9.57
C ASP A 60 8.79 10.06 9.19
N ARG A 61 9.46 11.17 8.89
CA ARG A 61 10.88 11.19 8.49
C ARG A 61 11.85 10.56 9.50
N ASN A 62 11.42 10.39 10.75
CA ASN A 62 12.23 9.79 11.81
C ASN A 62 11.93 8.29 11.97
N GLY A 63 11.09 7.71 11.10
CA GLY A 63 10.64 6.33 11.19
C GLY A 63 9.52 6.11 12.20
N ALA A 64 8.92 7.16 12.77
CA ALA A 64 7.83 6.99 13.73
C ALA A 64 6.49 6.82 13.01
N GLN A 65 5.77 5.76 13.35
CA GLN A 65 4.43 5.51 12.84
C GLN A 65 3.42 6.52 13.42
N ARG A 66 2.55 7.03 12.56
CA ARG A 66 1.48 7.97 12.82
C ARG A 66 0.15 7.41 12.33
N THR A 67 -0.95 7.82 12.95
CA THR A 67 -2.30 7.26 12.71
C THR A 67 -3.41 8.31 12.74
N ASP A 68 -3.03 9.56 12.92
CA ASP A 68 -3.87 10.66 13.39
C ASP A 68 -4.21 11.66 12.28
N ASP A 69 -3.30 11.90 11.33
CA ASP A 69 -3.45 12.97 10.33
C ASP A 69 -2.97 12.57 8.92
N THR A 70 -3.17 13.47 7.94
CA THR A 70 -2.54 13.40 6.61
C THR A 70 -1.00 13.43 6.77
N PRO A 71 -0.25 12.61 6.02
CA PRO A 71 1.21 12.61 6.10
C PRO A 71 1.79 14.01 5.95
N ALA A 72 2.68 14.43 6.86
CA ALA A 72 3.20 15.80 6.87
C ALA A 72 3.96 16.19 5.58
N CYS A 73 4.49 15.20 4.85
CA CYS A 73 5.10 15.39 3.55
C CYS A 73 4.09 15.54 2.40
N LEU A 74 2.77 15.46 2.67
CA LEU A 74 1.69 15.63 1.70
C LEU A 74 0.92 16.90 2.05
N GLN A 75 1.42 18.05 1.61
CA GLN A 75 0.72 19.32 1.75
C GLN A 75 -0.15 19.56 0.50
N PRO A 76 -1.38 20.08 0.64
CA PRO A 76 -2.31 20.29 -0.47
C PRO A 76 -1.80 21.24 -1.56
N ASP A 77 -0.81 22.07 -1.24
CA ASP A 77 -0.18 23.05 -2.13
C ASP A 77 1.26 22.66 -2.51
N ILE A 78 1.57 21.36 -2.60
CA ILE A 78 2.90 20.86 -2.99
C ILE A 78 3.38 21.55 -4.29
N SER A 79 4.20 22.58 -4.10
CA SER A 79 4.96 23.27 -5.15
C SER A 79 6.33 22.63 -5.33
N THR A 80 6.77 21.86 -4.33
CA THR A 80 8.02 21.11 -4.33
C THR A 80 7.71 19.62 -4.25
N PRO A 81 8.08 18.82 -5.25
CA PRO A 81 7.95 17.36 -5.19
C PRO A 81 8.62 16.77 -3.94
N ARG A 82 8.02 15.72 -3.36
CA ARG A 82 8.45 15.15 -2.07
C ARG A 82 8.87 13.69 -2.21
N ARG A 83 9.99 13.31 -1.61
CA ARG A 83 10.47 11.93 -1.62
C ARG A 83 9.71 11.11 -0.60
N VAL A 84 9.19 9.97 -1.04
CA VAL A 84 8.46 9.04 -0.18
C VAL A 84 8.77 7.60 -0.54
N GLU A 85 8.48 6.70 0.38
CA GLU A 85 8.33 5.29 0.13
C GLU A 85 6.86 4.90 0.36
N LEU A 86 6.24 4.31 -0.65
CA LEU A 86 4.88 3.80 -0.58
C LEU A 86 4.90 2.32 -0.24
N THR A 87 4.05 1.92 0.70
CA THR A 87 3.82 0.52 1.02
C THR A 87 2.53 0.07 0.36
N PHE A 88 2.60 -0.90 -0.54
CA PHE A 88 1.46 -1.49 -1.23
C PHE A 88 1.17 -2.91 -0.74
N LEU A 89 -0.10 -3.22 -0.59
CA LEU A 89 -0.60 -4.58 -0.53
C LEU A 89 -1.17 -4.93 -1.91
N ASP A 90 -0.54 -5.83 -2.64
CA ASP A 90 -1.02 -6.25 -3.95
C ASP A 90 -2.18 -7.25 -3.76
N VAL A 91 -3.41 -6.76 -3.94
CA VAL A 91 -4.62 -7.57 -3.74
C VAL A 91 -4.90 -8.36 -5.00
N THR A 92 -4.95 -9.69 -4.85
CA THR A 92 -5.35 -10.58 -5.94
C THR A 92 -6.87 -10.58 -6.07
N GLY A 93 -7.34 -10.31 -7.28
CA GLY A 93 -8.74 -10.28 -7.62
C GLY A 93 -9.41 -11.64 -7.58
N SER A 94 -10.74 -11.64 -7.67
CA SER A 94 -11.55 -12.85 -7.74
C SER A 94 -12.36 -12.85 -9.03
N ARG A 95 -12.07 -13.80 -9.92
CA ARG A 95 -12.80 -13.97 -11.19
C ARG A 95 -14.29 -14.23 -10.96
N SER A 96 -14.65 -14.95 -9.90
CA SER A 96 -16.06 -15.26 -9.58
C SER A 96 -16.86 -14.04 -9.12
N HIS A 97 -16.19 -12.97 -8.72
CA HIS A 97 -16.82 -11.73 -8.25
C HIS A 97 -16.55 -10.54 -9.18
N ASN A 98 -16.07 -10.79 -10.41
CA ASN A 98 -15.67 -9.75 -11.38
C ASN A 98 -14.75 -8.67 -10.78
N PHE A 99 -13.87 -9.08 -9.88
CA PHE A 99 -12.99 -8.20 -9.15
C PHE A 99 -11.56 -8.39 -9.65
N GLY A 100 -10.95 -7.34 -10.18
CA GLY A 100 -9.59 -7.38 -10.73
C GLY A 100 -8.50 -7.33 -9.67
N ASN A 101 -7.27 -7.62 -10.06
CA ASN A 101 -6.10 -7.36 -9.21
C ASN A 101 -5.93 -5.84 -9.08
N PHE A 102 -5.58 -5.38 -7.88
CA PHE A 102 -5.27 -3.96 -7.68
C PHE A 102 -4.27 -3.78 -6.53
N PRO A 103 -3.36 -2.80 -6.63
CA PRO A 103 -2.52 -2.42 -5.52
C PRO A 103 -3.30 -1.56 -4.53
N TYR A 104 -3.31 -1.93 -3.26
CA TYR A 104 -3.86 -1.13 -2.18
C TYR A 104 -2.74 -0.36 -1.47
N LEU A 105 -2.78 0.97 -1.50
CA LEU A 105 -1.83 1.81 -0.78
C LEU A 105 -2.08 1.73 0.73
N LEU A 106 -1.17 1.09 1.45
CA LEU A 106 -1.28 0.83 2.89
C LEU A 106 -0.66 1.94 3.74
N SER A 107 0.46 2.52 3.33
CA SER A 107 1.10 3.61 4.06
C SER A 107 2.02 4.44 3.18
N VAL A 108 2.29 5.66 3.65
CA VAL A 108 3.29 6.58 3.10
C VAL A 108 4.38 6.78 4.14
N HIS A 109 5.64 6.58 3.76
CA HIS A 109 6.79 6.93 4.58
C HIS A 109 7.48 8.16 3.98
N CYS A 110 7.53 9.25 4.74
CA CYS A 110 8.20 10.48 4.31
C CYS A 110 9.72 10.29 4.37
N LEU A 111 10.43 10.45 3.25
CA LEU A 111 11.88 10.20 3.21
C LEU A 111 12.71 11.48 3.36
N ASP A 112 12.40 12.56 2.64
CA ASP A 112 12.90 13.94 2.86
C ASP A 112 12.26 14.95 1.85
#